data_AF-A0A4U5NYD9-F1
#
_entry.id   AF-A0A4U5NYD9-F1
#
_cell.length_a   1.000
_cell.length_b   1.000
_cell.length_c   1.000
_cell.angle_alpha   90.00
_cell.angle_beta   90.00
_cell.angle_gamma   90.00
#
_symmetry.space_group_name_H-M   'P 1'
#
loop_
_entity.id
_entity.type
_entity.pdbx_description
1 polymer ?
#
loop_
_entity_poly.entity_id
_entity_poly.type
_entity_poly.pdbx_seq_one_letter_code
_entity_poly.pdbx_strand_id
1 'polypeptide(L)'
;MDSLPFEFADDVKTLIAKEVLQMDFWEHRAGKTSQMFAKKLRNLTVLPISDTRCLYRLEDSKGNVEPAQLCQPMWDAYGVSLIFVHTRLARKVEELEMDSKEFRILRNIISKSLRPIACYVHIDAVSPVILSLLNAVPRFFNIFVKCSSSISETICNSVRAQALSELYLKSYNMTDDLFSCLQTFIENCNFESLQLYGNPRDIVRDDELVNLLQEKALDIARKGKFVELQVDSSVSMFWEVWSIVLIRKYSWAH
;
A
#
# COMPACT_ATOMS: atom_id res chain seq x y z
N MET A 1 40.15 -1.09 -24.04
CA MET A 1 38.82 -0.89 -23.44
C MET A 1 37.99 -2.03 -23.95
N ASP A 2 37.78 -3.05 -23.12
CA ASP A 2 37.09 -4.28 -23.53
C ASP A 2 35.61 -3.97 -23.67
N SER A 3 35.16 -3.88 -24.92
CA SER A 3 33.75 -3.76 -25.23
C SER A 3 33.05 -5.04 -24.79
N LEU A 4 32.05 -4.90 -23.91
CA LEU A 4 31.17 -6.00 -23.52
C LEU A 4 30.66 -6.73 -24.77
N PRO A 5 30.64 -8.07 -24.78
CA PRO A 5 30.12 -8.85 -25.91
C PRO A 5 28.71 -8.38 -26.26
N PHE A 6 28.45 -8.21 -27.56
CA PHE A 6 27.17 -7.72 -28.07
C PHE A 6 25.99 -8.52 -27.51
N GLU A 7 26.14 -9.83 -27.38
CA GLU A 7 25.16 -10.76 -26.81
C GLU A 7 24.81 -10.42 -25.36
N PHE A 8 25.79 -10.05 -24.52
CA PHE A 8 25.55 -9.61 -23.15
C PHE A 8 24.81 -8.27 -23.11
N ALA A 9 25.15 -7.33 -23.99
CA ALA A 9 24.47 -6.05 -24.07
C ALA A 9 23.02 -6.19 -24.57
N ASP A 10 22.76 -7.12 -25.47
CA ASP A 10 21.44 -7.40 -26.02
C ASP A 10 20.56 -8.17 -25.03
N ASP A 11 21.14 -9.14 -24.30
CA ASP A 11 20.47 -9.86 -23.22
C ASP A 11 20.12 -8.94 -22.06
N VAL A 12 21.03 -8.04 -21.66
CA VAL A 12 20.76 -7.02 -20.62
C VAL A 12 19.70 -6.02 -21.12
N LYS A 13 19.75 -5.58 -22.37
CA LYS A 13 18.69 -4.74 -22.94
C LYS A 13 17.35 -5.47 -23.02
N THR A 14 17.35 -6.76 -23.27
CA THR A 14 16.13 -7.58 -23.34
C THR A 14 15.56 -7.85 -21.94
N LEU A 15 16.41 -8.06 -20.94
CA LEU A 15 16.04 -8.15 -19.53
C LEU A 15 15.49 -6.82 -19.02
N ILE A 16 16.19 -5.72 -19.28
CA ILE A 16 15.73 -4.37 -18.96
C ILE A 16 14.45 -4.07 -19.74
N ALA A 17 14.30 -4.43 -21.01
CA ALA A 17 13.06 -4.21 -21.75
C ALA A 17 11.91 -5.07 -21.19
N LYS A 18 12.17 -6.32 -20.76
CA LYS A 18 11.18 -7.17 -20.09
C LYS A 18 10.80 -6.62 -18.71
N GLU A 19 11.75 -6.15 -17.92
CA GLU A 19 11.50 -5.54 -16.62
C GLU A 19 10.84 -4.18 -16.77
N VAL A 20 11.29 -3.33 -17.69
CA VAL A 20 10.71 -2.00 -17.97
C VAL A 20 9.30 -2.12 -18.55
N LEU A 21 9.02 -3.07 -19.45
CA LEU A 21 7.65 -3.39 -19.90
C LEU A 21 6.78 -4.02 -18.80
N GLN A 22 7.38 -4.60 -17.75
CA GLN A 22 6.66 -5.03 -16.54
C GLN A 22 6.56 -3.91 -15.48
N MET A 23 7.40 -2.88 -15.59
CA MET A 23 7.43 -1.66 -14.76
C MET A 23 6.64 -0.51 -15.38
N ASP A 24 5.90 -0.73 -16.47
CA ASP A 24 4.96 0.25 -17.04
C ASP A 24 3.93 0.64 -15.96
N PHE A 25 4.23 1.72 -15.24
CA PHE A 25 3.36 2.54 -14.39
C PHE A 25 2.17 1.79 -13.75
N TRP A 26 2.42 0.87 -12.80
CA TRP A 26 1.42 0.31 -11.86
C TRP A 26 -0.03 0.27 -12.37
N GLU A 27 -0.27 -0.15 -13.62
CA GLU A 27 -1.51 0.10 -14.40
C GLU A 27 -2.39 1.26 -13.89
N HIS A 28 -1.82 2.46 -13.83
CA HIS A 28 -2.52 3.68 -13.50
C HIS A 28 -3.33 4.15 -14.73
N ARG A 29 -4.37 3.38 -15.06
CA ARG A 29 -5.56 3.80 -15.81
C ARG A 29 -6.45 2.60 -16.06
N ALA A 30 -7.75 2.79 -15.79
CA ALA A 30 -8.85 1.89 -16.09
C ALA A 30 -9.06 1.63 -17.61
N GLY A 31 -8.01 1.22 -18.33
CA GLY A 31 -8.00 1.13 -19.79
C GLY A 31 -7.25 -0.09 -20.27
N LYS A 32 -8.02 -1.15 -20.58
CA LYS A 32 -7.60 -2.39 -21.25
C LYS A 32 -6.72 -3.31 -20.41
N THR A 33 -7.38 -4.05 -19.53
CA THR A 33 -6.88 -5.30 -18.96
C THR A 33 -6.34 -6.22 -20.06
N SER A 34 -5.04 -6.48 -20.03
CA SER A 34 -4.48 -7.62 -20.76
C SER A 34 -5.18 -8.90 -20.30
N GLN A 35 -5.38 -9.87 -21.20
CA GLN A 35 -5.99 -11.17 -20.86
C GLN A 35 -5.22 -11.91 -19.74
N MET A 36 -3.98 -11.51 -19.42
CA MET A 36 -3.21 -12.00 -18.27
C MET A 36 -3.87 -11.71 -16.91
N PHE A 37 -4.83 -10.81 -16.83
CA PHE A 37 -5.51 -10.44 -15.59
C PHE A 37 -7.01 -10.80 -15.54
N ALA A 38 -7.43 -11.87 -16.24
CA ALA A 38 -8.82 -12.34 -16.27
C ALA A 38 -9.39 -12.81 -14.91
N LYS A 39 -8.60 -12.77 -13.83
CA LYS A 39 -9.05 -13.15 -12.50
C LYS A 39 -10.08 -12.16 -11.96
N LYS A 40 -11.17 -12.69 -11.41
CA LYS A 40 -12.13 -11.89 -10.64
C LYS A 40 -11.47 -11.47 -9.32
N LEU A 41 -11.61 -10.22 -8.94
CA LEU A 41 -10.97 -9.67 -7.75
C LEU A 41 -11.87 -9.80 -6.51
N ARG A 42 -11.24 -10.10 -5.37
CA ARG A 42 -11.90 -10.30 -4.07
C ARG A 42 -11.28 -9.40 -3.02
N ASN A 43 -12.14 -8.98 -2.10
CA ASN A 43 -11.78 -8.27 -0.89
C ASN A 43 -11.65 -9.30 0.24
N LEU A 44 -10.48 -9.38 0.86
CA LEU A 44 -10.22 -10.20 2.02
C LEU A 44 -10.42 -9.34 3.28
N THR A 45 -11.47 -9.64 4.03
CA THR A 45 -11.67 -9.01 5.34
C THR A 45 -11.15 -9.95 6.43
N VAL A 46 -10.28 -9.45 7.30
CA VAL A 46 -9.67 -10.20 8.40
C VAL A 46 -10.13 -9.60 9.74
N LEU A 47 -10.61 -10.46 10.61
CA LEU A 47 -11.06 -10.14 11.96
C LEU A 47 -10.14 -10.84 12.98
N PRO A 48 -9.25 -10.12 13.67
CA PRO A 48 -8.49 -10.69 14.77
C PRO A 48 -9.43 -11.00 15.96
N ILE A 49 -9.40 -12.24 16.44
CA ILE A 49 -10.11 -12.69 17.64
C ILE A 49 -9.15 -12.77 18.82
N SER A 50 -7.91 -13.18 18.57
CA SER A 50 -6.79 -13.15 19.50
C SER A 50 -5.48 -12.99 18.73
N ASP A 51 -4.35 -12.96 19.44
CA ASP A 51 -3.01 -12.87 18.84
C ASP A 51 -2.69 -14.02 17.87
N THR A 52 -3.33 -15.17 18.05
CA THR A 52 -3.08 -16.38 17.26
C THR A 52 -4.28 -16.81 16.43
N ARG A 53 -5.46 -16.21 16.64
CA ARG A 53 -6.70 -16.61 15.99
C ARG A 53 -7.29 -15.42 15.24
N CYS A 54 -7.40 -15.59 13.93
CA CYS A 54 -8.09 -14.64 13.06
C CYS A 54 -9.20 -15.37 12.32
N LEU A 55 -10.30 -14.66 12.10
CA LEU A 55 -11.34 -15.08 11.18
C LEU A 55 -11.20 -14.28 9.89
N TYR A 56 -11.67 -14.84 8.79
CA TYR A 56 -11.69 -14.14 7.52
C TYR A 56 -12.99 -14.30 6.77
N ARG A 57 -13.16 -13.41 5.80
CA ARG A 57 -14.23 -13.44 4.81
C ARG A 57 -13.72 -12.95 3.47
N LEU A 58 -14.26 -13.52 2.40
CA LEU A 58 -14.06 -13.03 1.04
C LEU A 58 -15.34 -12.40 0.52
N GLU A 59 -15.21 -11.21 -0.05
CA GLU A 59 -16.32 -10.43 -0.59
C GLU A 59 -15.99 -9.99 -2.02
N ASP A 60 -17.02 -9.85 -2.86
CA ASP A 60 -16.88 -9.15 -4.14
C ASP A 60 -16.83 -7.62 -3.95
N SER A 61 -16.63 -6.88 -5.03
CA SER A 61 -16.60 -5.40 -4.99
C SER A 61 -17.93 -4.76 -4.59
N LYS A 62 -19.03 -5.53 -4.55
CA LYS A 62 -20.36 -5.10 -4.12
C LYS A 62 -20.66 -5.50 -2.67
N GLY A 63 -19.71 -6.14 -1.97
CA GLY A 63 -19.88 -6.63 -0.61
C GLY A 63 -20.77 -7.88 -0.51
N ASN A 64 -20.96 -8.61 -1.61
CA ASN A 64 -21.61 -9.91 -1.57
C ASN A 64 -20.62 -10.93 -1.02
N VAL A 65 -21.05 -11.61 0.04
CA VAL A 65 -20.29 -12.68 0.69
C VAL A 65 -20.56 -13.97 -0.06
N GLU A 66 -19.51 -14.66 -0.49
CA GLU A 66 -19.65 -16.03 -0.99
C GLU A 66 -19.04 -17.02 0.00
N PRO A 67 -19.69 -18.17 0.23
CA PRO A 67 -19.13 -19.24 1.05
C PRO A 67 -17.95 -19.85 0.29
N ALA A 68 -16.78 -19.27 0.44
CA ALA A 68 -15.58 -19.69 -0.27
C ALA A 68 -14.53 -20.18 0.74
N GLN A 69 -14.29 -21.49 0.74
CA GLN A 69 -13.12 -22.07 1.38
C GLN A 69 -11.86 -21.67 0.60
N LEU A 70 -10.73 -21.54 1.30
CA LEU A 70 -9.41 -21.24 0.73
C LEU A 70 -8.81 -22.47 0.00
N CYS A 71 -9.44 -22.89 -1.11
CA CYS A 71 -8.96 -23.99 -1.93
C CYS A 71 -8.29 -23.50 -3.23
N GLN A 72 -7.32 -24.27 -3.75
CA GLN A 72 -6.55 -23.90 -4.94
C GLN A 72 -7.40 -23.57 -6.18
N PRO A 73 -8.45 -24.35 -6.53
CA PRO A 73 -9.27 -24.07 -7.72
C PRO A 73 -9.99 -22.72 -7.69
N MET A 74 -10.34 -22.23 -6.49
CA MET A 74 -10.91 -20.90 -6.33
C MET A 74 -9.88 -19.85 -6.74
N TRP A 75 -8.66 -19.97 -6.24
CA TRP A 75 -7.60 -18.99 -6.49
C TRP A 75 -6.97 -19.05 -7.88
N ASP A 76 -7.24 -20.09 -8.65
CA ASP A 76 -6.93 -20.12 -10.07
C ASP A 76 -7.84 -19.13 -10.84
N ALA A 77 -9.08 -18.93 -10.40
CA ALA A 77 -10.06 -18.02 -10.99
C ALA A 77 -10.12 -16.62 -10.31
N TYR A 78 -9.72 -16.53 -9.05
CA TYR A 78 -9.84 -15.32 -8.24
C TYR A 78 -8.48 -14.77 -7.78
N GLY A 79 -8.39 -13.45 -7.56
CA GLY A 79 -7.24 -12.78 -6.96
C GLY A 79 -7.68 -11.88 -5.80
N VAL A 80 -6.74 -11.47 -4.95
CA VAL A 80 -7.00 -10.51 -3.88
C VAL A 80 -6.66 -9.11 -4.38
N SER A 81 -7.58 -8.16 -4.22
CA SER A 81 -7.36 -6.73 -4.52
C SER A 81 -7.28 -5.86 -3.29
N LEU A 82 -7.87 -6.32 -2.18
CA LEU A 82 -8.02 -5.55 -0.96
C LEU A 82 -7.84 -6.47 0.24
N ILE A 83 -7.05 -6.04 1.22
CA ILE A 83 -6.99 -6.62 2.56
C ILE A 83 -7.55 -5.58 3.54
N PHE A 84 -8.65 -5.91 4.20
CA PHE A 84 -9.32 -5.05 5.18
C PHE A 84 -9.25 -5.70 6.56
N VAL A 85 -8.55 -5.09 7.50
CA VAL A 85 -8.38 -5.58 8.87
C VAL A 85 -9.18 -4.69 9.81
N HIS A 86 -10.18 -5.25 10.50
CA HIS A 86 -11.11 -4.48 11.32
C HIS A 86 -11.52 -5.24 12.59
N THR A 87 -11.96 -4.52 13.63
CA THR A 87 -12.39 -5.10 14.92
C THR A 87 -13.82 -5.66 14.91
N ARG A 88 -14.58 -5.42 13.84
CA ARG A 88 -15.99 -5.81 13.70
C ARG A 88 -16.35 -6.07 12.24
N LEU A 89 -17.11 -7.11 11.96
CA LEU A 89 -17.72 -7.33 10.66
C LEU A 89 -19.12 -6.69 10.63
N ALA A 90 -19.42 -5.93 9.59
CA ALA A 90 -20.70 -5.20 9.47
C ALA A 90 -21.93 -6.13 9.28
N ARG A 91 -21.73 -7.43 9.04
CA ARG A 91 -22.80 -8.40 8.76
C ARG A 91 -22.54 -9.76 9.41
N LYS A 92 -23.61 -10.33 10.01
CA LYS A 92 -23.70 -11.72 10.49
C LYS A 92 -23.69 -12.68 9.30
N VAL A 93 -22.53 -13.09 8.82
CA VAL A 93 -22.38 -14.20 7.86
C VAL A 93 -21.29 -15.11 8.42
N GLU A 94 -21.40 -16.41 8.15
CA GLU A 94 -20.43 -17.43 8.56
C GLU A 94 -18.99 -16.96 8.36
N GLU A 95 -18.24 -17.00 9.45
CA GLU A 95 -16.86 -16.55 9.55
C GLU A 95 -15.98 -17.80 9.51
N LEU A 96 -14.99 -17.82 8.64
CA LEU A 96 -14.10 -18.96 8.49
C LEU A 96 -12.85 -18.74 9.34
N GLU A 97 -12.41 -19.78 10.05
CA GLU A 97 -11.14 -19.71 10.76
C GLU A 97 -9.99 -19.63 9.77
N MET A 98 -9.04 -18.73 10.02
CA MET A 98 -7.73 -18.82 9.42
C MET A 98 -6.98 -19.95 10.11
N ASP A 99 -7.27 -21.20 9.75
CA ASP A 99 -6.43 -22.32 10.14
C ASP A 99 -5.06 -22.23 9.46
N SER A 100 -4.07 -22.93 10.00
CA SER A 100 -2.69 -22.79 9.52
C SER A 100 -2.46 -23.28 8.08
N LYS A 101 -3.27 -24.20 7.54
CA LYS A 101 -3.08 -24.77 6.20
C LYS A 101 -3.73 -23.87 5.15
N GLU A 102 -4.95 -23.43 5.41
CA GLU A 102 -5.73 -22.53 4.58
C GLU A 102 -5.05 -21.14 4.56
N PHE A 103 -4.50 -20.70 5.71
CA PHE A 103 -3.66 -19.51 5.80
C PHE A 103 -2.40 -19.61 4.93
N ARG A 104 -1.70 -20.76 4.93
CA ARG A 104 -0.51 -20.96 4.08
C ARG A 104 -0.87 -20.88 2.60
N ILE A 105 -2.02 -21.43 2.21
CA ILE A 105 -2.54 -21.33 0.84
C ILE A 105 -2.75 -19.86 0.49
N LEU A 106 -3.54 -19.14 1.29
CA LEU A 106 -3.84 -17.71 1.09
C LEU A 106 -2.58 -16.85 1.00
N ARG A 107 -1.63 -17.05 1.93
CA ARG A 107 -0.35 -16.33 1.95
C ARG A 107 0.46 -16.59 0.68
N ASN A 108 0.54 -17.84 0.22
CA ASN A 108 1.24 -18.23 -1.01
C ASN A 108 0.58 -17.66 -2.28
N ILE A 109 -0.73 -17.46 -2.28
CA ILE A 109 -1.45 -16.83 -3.39
C ILE A 109 -1.16 -15.32 -3.42
N ILE A 110 -1.27 -14.66 -2.26
CA ILE A 110 -0.96 -13.24 -2.13
C ILE A 110 0.49 -12.97 -2.52
N SER A 111 1.44 -13.80 -2.10
CA SER A 111 2.86 -13.65 -2.45
C SER A 111 3.18 -13.84 -3.93
N LYS A 112 2.23 -14.35 -4.71
CA LYS A 112 2.34 -14.49 -6.17
C LYS A 112 1.45 -13.48 -6.91
N SER A 113 0.84 -12.54 -6.20
CA SER A 113 0.00 -11.53 -6.82
C SER A 113 0.84 -10.66 -7.74
N LEU A 114 0.48 -10.67 -9.03
CA LEU A 114 1.04 -9.74 -10.01
C LEU A 114 0.40 -8.35 -9.91
N ARG A 115 -0.74 -8.23 -9.21
CA ARG A 115 -1.43 -6.95 -9.03
C ARG A 115 -1.09 -6.34 -7.67
N PRO A 116 -0.91 -5.02 -7.61
CA PRO A 116 -0.89 -4.29 -6.35
C PRO A 116 -2.15 -4.55 -5.52
N ILE A 117 -1.98 -4.68 -4.22
CA ILE A 117 -3.07 -4.93 -3.27
C ILE A 117 -3.28 -3.69 -2.41
N ALA A 118 -4.52 -3.26 -2.26
CA ALA A 118 -4.89 -2.21 -1.30
C ALA A 118 -4.96 -2.80 0.12
N CYS A 119 -4.50 -2.06 1.14
CA CYS A 119 -4.49 -2.53 2.52
C CYS A 119 -5.04 -1.46 3.47
N TYR A 120 -6.00 -1.86 4.31
CA TYR A 120 -6.60 -0.98 5.32
C TYR A 120 -6.59 -1.68 6.67
N VAL A 121 -5.91 -1.08 7.65
CA VAL A 121 -5.75 -1.61 9.00
C VAL A 121 -6.39 -0.64 10.00
N HIS A 122 -7.57 -1.01 10.50
CA HIS A 122 -8.38 -0.19 11.42
C HIS A 122 -8.29 -0.64 12.89
N ILE A 123 -7.23 -1.37 13.24
CA ILE A 123 -6.98 -1.90 14.58
C ILE A 123 -5.68 -1.30 15.13
N ASP A 124 -5.56 -1.20 16.45
CA ASP A 124 -4.41 -0.55 17.08
C ASP A 124 -3.21 -1.51 17.22
N ALA A 125 -3.49 -2.79 17.54
CA ALA A 125 -2.50 -3.85 17.63
C ALA A 125 -2.75 -4.91 16.56
N VAL A 126 -1.73 -5.20 15.76
CA VAL A 126 -1.79 -6.20 14.69
C VAL A 126 -1.16 -7.50 15.16
N SER A 127 -1.89 -8.61 15.01
CA SER A 127 -1.39 -9.93 15.40
C SER A 127 -0.26 -10.41 14.47
N PRO A 128 0.64 -11.30 14.94
CA PRO A 128 1.70 -11.88 14.10
C PRO A 128 1.17 -12.59 12.84
N VAL A 129 -0.04 -13.16 12.91
CA VAL A 129 -0.70 -13.79 11.76
C VAL A 129 -0.99 -12.76 10.67
N ILE A 130 -1.53 -11.60 11.05
CA ILE A 130 -1.81 -10.51 10.10
C ILE A 130 -0.50 -9.93 9.58
N LEU A 131 0.51 -9.70 10.43
CA LEU A 131 1.83 -9.24 9.96
C LEU A 131 2.46 -10.22 8.95
N SER A 132 2.35 -11.53 9.20
CA SER A 132 2.83 -12.55 8.26
C SER A 132 2.12 -12.51 6.91
N LEU A 133 0.82 -12.19 6.91
CA LEU A 133 0.03 -11.99 5.69
C LEU A 133 0.48 -10.74 4.93
N LEU A 134 0.62 -9.61 5.63
CA LEU A 134 0.96 -8.33 5.02
C LEU A 134 2.39 -8.33 4.47
N ASN A 135 3.33 -8.93 5.20
CA ASN A 135 4.70 -9.12 4.72
C ASN A 135 4.83 -10.10 3.53
N ALA A 136 3.77 -10.85 3.21
CA ALA A 136 3.73 -11.68 2.01
C ALA A 136 3.22 -10.91 0.78
N VAL A 137 2.65 -9.71 0.92
CA VAL A 137 2.18 -8.91 -0.20
C VAL A 137 3.38 -8.38 -0.98
N PRO A 138 3.52 -8.68 -2.28
CA PRO A 138 4.68 -8.23 -3.05
C PRO A 138 4.67 -6.73 -3.32
N ARG A 139 3.49 -6.15 -3.53
CA ARG A 139 3.28 -4.74 -3.88
C ARG A 139 1.95 -4.24 -3.33
N PHE A 140 1.99 -3.08 -2.70
CA PHE A 140 0.83 -2.40 -2.15
C PHE A 140 0.45 -1.20 -3.00
N PHE A 141 -0.78 -1.20 -3.52
CA PHE A 141 -1.32 0.02 -4.15
C PHE A 141 -1.37 1.13 -3.11
N ASN A 142 -2.04 0.85 -1.99
CA ASN A 142 -2.06 1.73 -0.86
C ASN A 142 -1.98 0.98 0.47
N ILE A 143 -1.48 1.67 1.48
CA ILE A 143 -1.54 1.24 2.87
C ILE A 143 -2.22 2.36 3.67
N PHE A 144 -3.41 2.07 4.18
CA PHE A 144 -4.11 2.89 5.16
C PHE A 144 -4.01 2.25 6.54
N VAL A 145 -3.52 2.98 7.53
CA VAL A 145 -3.36 2.46 8.89
C VAL A 145 -3.89 3.47 9.89
N LYS A 146 -4.78 3.02 10.79
CA LYS A 146 -5.32 3.84 11.87
C LYS A 146 -4.33 4.14 12.99
N CYS A 147 -3.40 3.22 13.25
CA CYS A 147 -2.32 3.36 14.25
C CYS A 147 -1.07 2.64 13.70
N SER A 148 -0.03 3.40 13.35
CA SER A 148 1.10 2.86 12.58
C SER A 148 2.10 2.04 13.38
N SER A 149 2.10 2.11 14.71
CA SER A 149 3.16 1.55 15.55
C SER A 149 3.36 0.04 15.33
N SER A 150 2.27 -0.73 15.25
CA SER A 150 2.30 -2.18 15.13
C SER A 150 2.64 -2.71 13.73
N ILE A 151 2.70 -1.84 12.70
CA ILE A 151 2.97 -2.21 11.30
C ILE A 151 4.09 -1.37 10.67
N SER A 152 4.75 -0.52 11.46
CA SER A 152 5.82 0.38 11.02
C SER A 152 6.91 -0.34 10.23
N GLU A 153 7.37 -1.51 10.70
CA GLU A 153 8.38 -2.30 10.00
C GLU A 153 7.92 -2.78 8.61
N THR A 154 6.67 -3.26 8.48
CA THR A 154 6.09 -3.66 7.19
C THR A 154 5.99 -2.49 6.23
N ILE A 155 5.60 -1.30 6.71
CA ILE A 155 5.58 -0.08 5.91
C ILE A 155 7.00 0.24 5.43
N CYS A 156 7.96 0.29 6.35
CA CYS A 156 9.35 0.62 6.02
C CYS A 156 9.97 -0.36 5.03
N ASN A 157 9.71 -1.66 5.18
CA ASN A 157 10.19 -2.66 4.25
C ASN A 157 9.55 -2.51 2.86
N SER A 158 8.26 -2.18 2.80
CA SER A 158 7.56 -1.92 1.53
C SER A 158 8.12 -0.67 0.83
N VAL A 159 8.41 0.39 1.58
CA VAL A 159 9.03 1.61 1.07
C VAL A 159 10.42 1.33 0.52
N ARG A 160 11.29 0.64 1.27
CA ARG A 160 12.66 0.30 0.84
C ARG A 160 12.67 -0.58 -0.41
N ALA A 161 11.70 -1.47 -0.54
CA ALA A 161 11.51 -2.32 -1.72
C ALA A 161 10.85 -1.58 -2.90
N GLN A 162 10.54 -0.28 -2.76
CA GLN A 162 9.75 0.51 -3.71
C GLN A 162 8.41 -0.14 -4.09
N ALA A 163 7.84 -0.88 -3.15
CA ALA A 163 6.67 -1.72 -3.31
C ALA A 163 5.38 -1.07 -2.77
N LEU A 164 5.34 0.26 -2.71
CA LEU A 164 4.22 1.04 -2.19
C LEU A 164 4.02 2.30 -3.04
N SER A 165 2.76 2.63 -3.38
CA SER A 165 2.43 3.88 -4.09
C SER A 165 1.80 4.96 -3.22
N GLU A 166 0.79 4.59 -2.41
CA GLU A 166 0.11 5.54 -1.54
C GLU A 166 0.18 5.11 -0.06
N LEU A 167 0.46 6.06 0.84
CA LEU A 167 0.53 5.80 2.28
C LEU A 167 -0.36 6.76 3.06
N TYR A 168 -1.23 6.21 3.90
CA TYR A 168 -2.16 6.95 4.74
C TYR A 168 -1.98 6.51 6.19
N LEU A 169 -1.37 7.35 7.02
CA LEU A 169 -1.17 7.07 8.44
C LEU A 169 -2.04 7.99 9.27
N LYS A 170 -2.92 7.40 10.07
CA LYS A 170 -3.64 8.10 11.14
C LYS A 170 -3.01 7.73 12.48
N SER A 171 -3.09 8.67 13.44
CA SER A 171 -2.56 8.53 14.79
C SER A 171 -1.15 7.92 14.84
N TYR A 172 -0.24 8.44 14.03
CA TYR A 172 1.15 8.00 13.99
C TYR A 172 1.98 8.64 15.12
N ASN A 173 3.12 8.03 15.43
CA ASN A 173 4.18 8.61 16.26
C ASN A 173 5.43 8.76 15.40
N MET A 174 5.96 9.98 15.26
CA MET A 174 7.08 10.30 14.36
C MET A 174 8.44 9.95 14.97
N THR A 175 8.79 8.66 14.94
CA THR A 175 10.14 8.18 15.31
C THR A 175 11.18 8.55 14.23
N ASP A 176 12.48 8.50 14.57
CA ASP A 176 13.57 8.71 13.60
C ASP A 176 13.49 7.74 12.41
N ASP A 177 13.20 6.48 12.71
CA ASP A 177 13.09 5.43 11.70
C ASP A 177 11.91 5.67 10.75
N LEU A 178 10.75 6.09 11.30
CA LEU A 178 9.58 6.40 10.48
C LEU A 178 9.83 7.64 9.64
N PHE A 179 10.43 8.69 10.21
CA PHE A 179 10.79 9.90 9.46
C PHE A 179 11.72 9.56 8.30
N SER A 180 12.84 8.88 8.54
CA SER A 180 13.79 8.48 7.50
C SER A 180 13.14 7.58 6.43
N CYS A 181 12.24 6.68 6.84
CA CYS A 181 11.44 5.90 5.90
C CYS A 181 10.57 6.80 5.00
N LEU A 182 9.86 7.78 5.56
CA LEU A 182 9.01 8.69 4.78
C LEU A 182 9.83 9.57 3.82
N GLN A 183 11.03 9.99 4.22
CA GLN A 183 11.96 10.67 3.31
C GLN A 183 12.34 9.78 2.11
N THR A 184 12.60 8.50 2.37
CA THR A 184 12.86 7.54 1.28
C THR A 184 11.61 7.35 0.40
N PHE A 185 10.43 7.28 1.02
CA PHE A 185 9.17 7.04 0.31
C PHE A 185 8.85 8.11 -0.73
N ILE A 186 9.01 9.39 -0.40
CA ILE A 186 8.73 10.50 -1.33
C ILE A 186 9.72 10.58 -2.50
N GLU A 187 10.81 9.81 -2.45
CA GLU A 187 11.78 9.68 -3.53
C GLU A 187 11.51 8.45 -4.42
N ASN A 188 10.63 7.55 -4.02
CA ASN A 188 10.30 6.36 -4.79
C ASN A 188 9.69 6.71 -6.14
N CYS A 189 10.03 5.94 -7.18
CA CYS A 189 9.48 6.15 -8.52
C CYS A 189 7.97 5.86 -8.61
N ASN A 190 7.46 5.04 -7.69
CA ASN A 190 6.05 4.64 -7.59
C ASN A 190 5.24 5.55 -6.65
N PHE A 191 5.86 6.58 -6.07
CA PHE A 191 5.21 7.47 -5.12
C PHE A 191 4.07 8.27 -5.77
N GLU A 192 2.87 8.18 -5.17
CA GLU A 192 1.66 8.87 -5.64
C GLU A 192 1.04 9.77 -4.58
N SER A 193 0.89 9.27 -3.34
CA SER A 193 0.26 10.03 -2.25
C SER A 193 0.83 9.69 -0.88
N LEU A 194 0.95 10.71 -0.02
CA LEU A 194 1.25 10.57 1.40
C LEU A 194 0.26 11.41 2.21
N GLN A 195 -0.52 10.76 3.06
CA GLN A 195 -1.40 11.43 4.02
C GLN A 195 -1.04 11.01 5.45
N LEU A 196 -0.79 12.00 6.29
CA LEU A 196 -0.40 11.85 7.67
C LEU A 196 -1.41 12.62 8.52
N TYR A 197 -2.03 11.96 9.49
CA TYR A 197 -2.92 12.55 10.48
C TYR A 197 -2.37 12.22 11.86
N GLY A 198 -1.57 13.13 12.40
CA GLY A 198 -0.77 12.95 13.60
C GLY A 198 -1.57 13.08 14.89
N ASN A 199 -0.88 12.80 15.99
CA ASN A 199 -1.31 13.19 17.32
C ASN A 199 -0.72 14.58 17.61
N PRO A 200 -1.50 15.58 18.05
CA PRO A 200 -1.03 16.97 18.27
C PRO A 200 0.10 17.16 19.31
N ARG A 201 0.71 16.08 19.81
CA ARG A 201 1.81 16.10 20.79
C ARG A 201 3.21 16.00 20.18
N ASP A 202 3.35 15.63 18.90
CA ASP A 202 4.65 15.38 18.23
C ASP A 202 5.12 16.55 17.31
N ILE A 203 4.74 17.79 17.69
CA ILE A 203 4.78 19.01 16.88
C ILE A 203 6.12 19.30 16.16
N VAL A 204 7.27 19.04 16.81
CA VAL A 204 8.58 19.53 16.32
C VAL A 204 9.04 18.81 15.05
N ARG A 205 8.86 17.49 14.96
CA ARG A 205 9.30 16.70 13.80
C ARG A 205 8.31 16.76 12.65
N ASP A 206 7.05 17.03 12.96
CA ASP A 206 6.02 17.26 11.94
C ASP A 206 6.34 18.52 11.11
N ASP A 207 6.87 19.58 11.72
CA ASP A 207 7.28 20.80 10.98
C ASP A 207 8.44 20.54 10.00
N GLU A 208 9.45 19.75 10.40
CA GLU A 208 10.56 19.36 9.49
C GLU A 208 10.06 18.54 8.31
N LEU A 209 9.16 17.58 8.56
CA LEU A 209 8.54 16.80 7.52
C LEU A 209 7.70 17.68 6.59
N VAL A 210 6.89 18.59 7.14
CA VAL A 210 6.08 19.52 6.34
C VAL A 210 6.97 20.37 5.43
N ASN A 211 8.09 20.91 5.92
CA ASN A 211 9.02 21.68 5.10
C ASN A 211 9.61 20.83 3.97
N LEU A 212 10.05 19.60 4.27
CA LEU A 212 10.57 18.68 3.27
C LEU A 212 9.52 18.33 2.21
N LEU A 213 8.30 18.03 2.66
CA LEU A 213 7.17 17.72 1.77
C LEU A 213 6.85 18.91 0.88
N GLN A 214 6.89 20.14 1.40
CA GLN A 214 6.70 21.37 0.61
C GLN A 214 7.81 21.58 -0.44
N GLU A 215 9.07 21.37 -0.09
CA GLU A 215 10.17 21.45 -1.05
C GLU A 215 10.03 20.41 -2.16
N LYS A 216 9.70 19.17 -1.79
CA LYS A 216 9.51 18.07 -2.74
C LYS A 216 8.31 18.30 -3.66
N ALA A 217 7.21 18.78 -3.08
CA ALA A 217 6.04 19.28 -3.79
C ALA A 217 6.41 20.25 -4.92
N LEU A 218 7.24 21.26 -4.62
CA LEU A 218 7.69 22.25 -5.61
C LEU A 218 8.55 21.62 -6.72
N ASP A 219 9.43 20.68 -6.39
CA ASP A 219 10.24 19.94 -7.36
C ASP A 219 9.38 19.06 -8.29
N ILE A 220 8.39 18.36 -7.73
CA ILE A 220 7.44 17.52 -8.48
C ILE A 220 6.55 18.38 -9.39
N ALA A 221 6.08 19.53 -8.91
CA ALA A 221 5.30 20.49 -9.68
C ALA A 221 6.07 20.98 -10.91
N ARG A 222 7.37 21.30 -10.75
CA ARG A 222 8.25 21.69 -11.87
C ARG A 222 8.39 20.60 -12.93
N LYS A 223 8.14 19.34 -12.56
CA LYS A 223 8.21 18.16 -13.44
C LYS A 223 6.85 17.74 -14.01
N GLY A 224 5.78 18.46 -13.69
CA GLY A 224 4.43 18.22 -14.25
C GLY A 224 3.76 16.93 -13.76
N LYS A 225 4.13 16.41 -12.59
CA LYS A 225 3.52 15.20 -12.02
C LYS A 225 2.45 15.54 -10.97
N PHE A 226 1.39 14.73 -10.91
CA PHE A 226 0.37 14.79 -9.86
C PHE A 226 0.87 14.06 -8.61
N VAL A 227 0.84 14.72 -7.46
CA VAL A 227 1.11 14.14 -6.14
C VAL A 227 0.24 14.84 -5.09
N GLU A 228 -0.24 14.09 -4.11
CA GLU A 228 -0.92 14.62 -2.94
C GLU A 228 -0.08 14.40 -1.68
N LEU A 229 0.25 15.48 -0.98
CA LEU A 229 0.95 15.47 0.30
C LEU A 229 0.07 16.13 1.35
N GLN A 230 -0.31 15.38 2.38
CA GLN A 230 -1.12 15.91 3.48
C GLN A 230 -0.49 15.54 4.82
N VAL A 231 -0.33 16.54 5.70
CA VAL A 231 0.04 16.38 7.10
C VAL A 231 -0.93 17.18 7.95
N ASP A 232 -1.78 16.49 8.70
CA ASP A 232 -2.88 17.03 9.49
C ASP A 232 -3.78 17.98 8.68
N SER A 233 -3.74 19.26 9.05
CA SER A 233 -4.49 20.31 8.41
C SER A 233 -3.76 20.91 7.21
N SER A 234 -2.46 20.67 7.09
CA SER A 234 -1.60 21.11 5.99
C SER A 234 -1.74 20.16 4.82
N VAL A 235 -2.45 20.61 3.79
CA VAL A 235 -2.56 19.91 2.51
C VAL A 235 -1.64 20.59 1.50
N SER A 236 -1.02 19.83 0.60
CA SER A 236 -0.31 20.27 -0.59
C SER A 236 -0.72 19.35 -1.75
N MET A 237 -1.50 19.87 -2.70
CA MET A 237 -1.97 19.13 -3.88
C MET A 237 -1.40 19.75 -5.17
N PHE A 238 -1.08 18.91 -6.16
CA PHE A 238 -0.60 19.34 -7.49
C PHE A 238 -1.48 18.76 -8.59
N TRP A 239 -2.20 19.60 -9.35
CA TRP A 239 -3.04 19.16 -10.47
C TRP A 239 -2.44 19.57 -11.81
N GLU A 240 -2.44 18.67 -12.80
CA GLU A 240 -2.24 19.06 -14.19
C GLU A 240 -3.37 20.02 -14.61
N VAL A 241 -2.98 21.15 -15.22
CA VAL A 241 -3.80 22.21 -15.86
C VAL A 241 -4.16 23.44 -15.02
N TRP A 242 -4.12 23.41 -13.69
CA TRP A 242 -4.14 24.64 -12.89
C TRP A 242 -3.24 24.48 -11.67
N SER A 243 -2.06 25.09 -11.72
CA SER A 243 -1.09 25.11 -10.62
C SER A 243 -1.63 25.92 -9.44
N ILE A 244 -2.56 25.35 -8.68
CA ILE A 244 -2.96 25.87 -7.38
C ILE A 244 -2.19 25.06 -6.34
N VAL A 245 -1.09 25.64 -5.86
CA VAL A 245 -0.44 25.19 -4.63
C VAL A 245 -1.31 25.64 -3.46
N LEU A 246 -2.25 24.79 -3.05
CA LEU A 246 -3.13 25.06 -1.92
C LEU A 246 -2.46 24.62 -0.62
N ILE A 247 -1.55 25.43 -0.09
CA ILE A 247 -1.02 25.24 1.26
C ILE A 247 -2.00 25.87 2.24
N ARG A 248 -2.79 25.05 2.94
CA ARG A 248 -3.65 25.52 4.04
C ARG A 248 -3.05 25.07 5.36
N LYS A 249 -2.39 25.97 6.11
CA LYS A 249 -2.02 25.69 7.50
C LYS A 249 -3.20 26.09 8.39
N TYR A 250 -3.97 25.14 8.94
CA TYR A 250 -4.96 25.50 9.97
C TYR A 250 -4.28 25.45 11.33
N SER A 251 -4.10 26.63 11.92
CA SER A 251 -3.82 26.78 13.34
C SER A 251 -5.11 26.46 14.10
N TRP A 252 -5.08 25.41 14.94
CA TRP A 252 -6.07 25.28 15.99
C TRP A 252 -5.72 26.32 17.06
N ALA A 253 -6.53 27.38 17.15
CA ALA A 253 -6.56 28.20 18.35
C ALA A 253 -7.14 27.34 19.49
N HIS A 254 -6.47 27.42 20.64
CA HIS A 254 -6.65 26.66 21.88
C HIS A 254 -8.09 26.29 22.26
#